data_AF-A0A0F9EXR7-F1
#
_entry.id   AF-A0A0F9EXR7-F1
#
_cell.length_a   1.000
_cell.length_b   1.000
_cell.length_c   1.000
_cell.angle_alpha   90.00
_cell.angle_beta   90.00
_cell.angle_gamma   90.00
#
_symmetry.space_group_name_H-M   'P 1'
#
loop_
_entity.id
_entity.type
_entity.pdbx_description
1 polymer ?
#
loop_
_entity_poly.entity_id
_entity_poly.type
_entity_poly.pdbx_seq_one_letter_code
_entity_poly.pdbx_strand_id
1 'polypeptide(L)' 'MKDKWKTIAIIFIVLFILETILFISLIKMGFNVQEEENICLIEICSDYDSYYYDPIQRICSCYVNGQVEYQEYLNS' A
#
# COMPACT_ATOMS: atom_id res chain seq x y z
N MET A 1 -5.46 -18.22 -42.75
CA MET A 1 -4.82 -18.75 -41.52
C MET A 1 -3.48 -18.07 -41.20
N LYS A 2 -2.79 -17.42 -42.17
CA LYS A 2 -1.43 -16.87 -42.00
C LYS A 2 -1.29 -15.66 -41.05
N ASP A 3 -2.38 -14.96 -40.70
CA ASP A 3 -2.30 -13.75 -39.85
C ASP A 3 -2.98 -13.88 -38.47
N LYS A 4 -3.70 -14.98 -38.21
CA LYS A 4 -4.38 -15.19 -36.92
C LYS A 4 -3.39 -15.23 -35.74
N TRP A 5 -2.22 -15.85 -35.96
CA TRP A 5 -1.19 -15.94 -34.94
C TRP A 5 -0.58 -14.58 -34.59
N LYS A 6 -0.43 -13.68 -35.58
CA LYS A 6 0.04 -12.31 -35.34
C LYS A 6 -0.95 -11.52 -34.48
N THR A 7 -2.25 -11.64 -34.75
CA THR A 7 -3.29 -10.99 -33.94
C THR A 7 -3.27 -11.50 -32.49
N ILE A 8 -3.16 -12.82 -32.29
CA ILE A 8 -3.05 -13.42 -30.95
C ILE A 8 -1.80 -12.91 -30.23
N ALA A 9 -0.65 -12.87 -30.92
CA ALA A 9 0.60 -12.38 -30.34
C ALA A 9 0.50 -10.91 -29.88
N ILE A 10 -0.12 -10.03 -30.68
CA ILE A 10 -0.34 -8.63 -30.29
C ILE A 10 -1.22 -8.53 -29.04
N ILE A 11 -2.31 -9.31 -28.97
CA ILE A 11 -3.19 -9.33 -27.79
C ILE A 11 -2.41 -9.75 -26.54
N PHE A 12 -1.59 -10.80 -26.63
CA PHE A 12 -0.77 -11.24 -25.50
C PHE A 12 0.24 -10.18 -25.06
N ILE A 13 0.88 -9.47 -25.99
CA ILE A 13 1.80 -8.39 -25.65
C ILE A 13 1.08 -7.27 -24.90
N VAL A 14 -0.12 -6.88 -25.35
CA VAL A 14 -0.92 -5.85 -24.68
C VAL A 14 -1.33 -6.30 -23.27
N LEU A 15 -1.82 -7.54 -23.14
CA LEU A 15 -2.20 -8.10 -21.84
C LEU A 15 -1.01 -8.17 -20.88
N PHE A 16 0.16 -8.59 -21.38
CA PHE A 16 1.38 -8.66 -20.57
C PHE A 16 1.83 -7.29 -20.07
N ILE A 17 1.73 -6.25 -20.91
CA ILE A 17 2.05 -4.87 -20.50
C ILE A 17 1.07 -4.40 -19.41
N LEU A 18 -0.23 -4.63 -19.59
CA LEU A 18 -1.24 -4.26 -18.61
C LEU A 18 -1.04 -4.98 -17.27
N GLU A 19 -0.78 -6.28 -17.32
CA GLU A 19 -0.48 -7.10 -16.14
C GLU A 19 0.77 -6.58 -15.40
N THR A 20 1.83 -6.25 -16.14
CA THR A 20 3.07 -5.71 -15.56
C THR A 20 2.82 -4.37 -14.86
N ILE A 21 2.04 -3.48 -15.47
CA ILE A 21 1.68 -2.19 -14.87
C ILE A 21 0.88 -2.40 -13.57
N LEU A 22 -0.11 -3.28 -13.60
CA LEU A 22 -0.90 -3.61 -12.42
C LEU A 22 -0.03 -4.20 -11.30
N PHE A 23 0.86 -5.12 -11.64
CA PHE A 23 1.77 -5.75 -10.68
C PHE A 23 2.70 -4.73 -10.01
N ILE A 24 3.30 -3.82 -10.79
CA ILE A 24 4.12 -2.72 -10.27
C ILE A 24 3.29 -1.81 -9.35
N SER A 25 2.04 -1.50 -9.71
CA SER A 25 1.15 -0.68 -8.89
C SER A 25 0.86 -1.33 -7.54
N LEU A 26 0.61 -2.64 -7.51
CA LEU A 26 0.37 -3.38 -6.28
C LEU A 26 1.61 -3.41 -5.38
N ILE A 27 2.80 -3.61 -5.97
CA ILE A 27 4.06 -3.55 -5.21
C ILE A 27 4.25 -2.16 -4.59
N LYS A 28 4.03 -1.09 -5.37
CA LYS A 28 4.13 0.29 -4.86
C LYS A 28 3.15 0.55 -3.73
N MET A 29 1.92 0.07 -3.83
CA MET A 29 0.92 0.19 -2.77
C MET A 29 1.38 -0.52 -1.49
N GLY A 30 1.96 -1.72 -1.61
CA GLY A 30 2.53 -2.44 -0.48
C GLY A 30 3.66 -1.68 0.21
N PHE A 31 4.60 -1.12 -0.56
CA PHE A 31 5.67 -0.30 0.01
C PHE A 31 5.15 0.98 0.68
N ASN A 32 4.16 1.65 0.09
CA ASN A 32 3.57 2.86 0.68
C ASN A 32 2.89 2.57 2.02
N VAL A 33 2.14 1.47 2.14
CA VAL A 33 1.53 1.06 3.41
C VAL A 33 2.60 0.75 4.46
N GLN A 34 3.69 0.09 4.07
CA GLN A 34 4.81 -0.19 4.97
C GLN A 34 5.52 1.08 5.45
N GLU A 35 5.70 2.05 4.55
CA GLU A 35 6.28 3.35 4.88
C GLU A 35 5.39 4.12 5.86
N GLU A 36 4.08 4.20 5.59
CA GLU A 36 3.09 4.82 6.47
C GLU A 36 3.03 4.14 7.85
N GLU A 37 3.13 2.80 7.90
CA GLU A 37 3.19 2.06 9.17
C GLU A 37 4.46 2.38 9.97
N ASN A 38 5.61 2.48 9.29
CA ASN A 38 6.87 2.86 9.93
C ASN A 38 6.80 4.29 10.49
N ILE A 39 6.20 5.24 9.75
CA ILE A 39 5.97 6.62 10.24
C ILE A 39 5.10 6.57 11.50
N CYS A 40 4.00 5.81 11.47
CA CYS A 40 3.12 5.66 12.62
C CYS A 40 3.85 5.13 13.86
N LEU A 41 4.69 4.10 13.70
CA LEU A 41 5.45 3.52 14.80
C LEU A 41 6.58 4.43 15.30
N ILE A 42 7.41 4.97 14.39
CA ILE A 42 8.70 5.58 14.72
C ILE A 42 8.56 7.08 14.95
N GLU A 43 7.72 7.77 14.18
CA GLU A 43 7.62 9.23 14.23
C GLU A 43 6.47 9.71 15.12
N ILE A 44 5.35 8.97 15.12
CA ILE A 44 4.12 9.39 15.82
C ILE A 44 3.99 8.71 17.19
N CYS A 45 4.06 7.38 17.23
CA CYS A 45 3.79 6.61 18.44
C CYS A 45 5.05 6.13 19.19
N SER A 46 6.23 6.72 18.96
CA SER A 46 7.50 6.24 19.54
C SER A 46 7.50 6.18 21.07
N ASP A 47 6.76 7.10 21.71
CA ASP A 47 6.73 7.28 23.15
C ASP A 47 5.53 6.58 23.83
N TYR A 48 4.78 5.79 23.07
CA TYR A 48 3.55 5.12 23.53
C TYR A 48 3.79 3.61 23.72
N ASP A 49 2.97 2.95 24.55
CA ASP A 49 3.13 1.53 24.85
C ASP A 49 2.88 0.63 23.62
N SER A 50 1.95 1.06 22.76
CA SER A 50 1.60 0.35 21.53
C SER A 50 0.95 1.28 20.52
N TYR A 51 0.90 0.83 19.27
CA TYR A 51 0.28 1.55 18.17
C TYR A 51 -0.61 0.63 17.33
N TYR A 52 -1.53 1.23 16.59
CA TYR A 52 -2.29 0.58 15.54
C TYR A 52 -2.39 1.51 14.33
N TYR A 53 -1.97 1.01 13.17
CA TYR A 53 -2.15 1.70 11.90
C TYR A 53 -3.34 1.11 11.14
N ASP A 54 -4.33 1.96 10.80
CA ASP A 54 -5.41 1.61 9.87
C ASP A 54 -5.00 2.06 8.45
N PRO A 55 -4.65 1.13 7.54
CA PRO A 55 -4.20 1.47 6.19
C PRO A 55 -5.33 1.93 5.26
N ILE A 56 -6.61 1.69 5.61
CA ILE A 56 -7.76 2.11 4.82
C ILE A 56 -8.08 3.57 5.11
N GLN A 57 -8.16 3.93 6.38
CA GLN A 57 -8.45 5.30 6.81
C GLN A 57 -7.19 6.16 6.93
N ARG A 58 -6.00 5.55 6.84
CA ARG A 58 -4.69 6.17 7.05
C ARG A 58 -4.58 6.85 8.41
N ILE A 59 -5.06 6.16 9.44
CA ILE A 59 -5.05 6.66 10.82
C ILE A 59 -4.01 5.90 11.62
N CYS A 60 -3.14 6.66 12.26
CA CYS A 60 -2.25 6.17 13.30
C CYS A 60 -2.92 6.38 14.67
N SER A 61 -3.07 5.32 15.46
CA SER A 61 -3.60 5.39 16.83
C SER A 61 -2.54 4.92 17.82
N CYS A 62 -2.19 5.77 18.78
CA CYS A 62 -1.24 5.46 19.84
C CYS A 62 -1.96 5.19 21.16
N TYR A 63 -1.46 4.21 21.92
CA TYR A 63 -2.13 3.72 23.12
C TYR A 63 -1.20 3.76 24.34
N VAL A 64 -1.75 4.16 25.48
CA VAL A 64 -1.14 4.00 26.81
C VAL A 64 -2.12 3.23 27.69
N ASN A 65 -1.62 2.19 28.38
CA ASN A 65 -2.46 1.29 29.18
C ASN A 65 -3.68 0.71 28.42
N GLY A 66 -3.55 0.51 27.10
CA GLY A 66 -4.61 -0.02 26.25
C GLY A 66 -5.73 0.96 25.90
N GLN A 67 -5.60 2.24 26.22
CA GLN A 67 -6.54 3.30 25.80
C GLN A 67 -5.90 4.18 24.73
N VAL A 68 -6.70 4.59 23.75
CA VAL A 68 -6.26 5.54 22.70
C VAL A 68 -6.02 6.89 23.37
N GLU A 69 -4.77 7.34 23.34
CA GLU A 69 -4.37 8.64 23.89
C GLU A 69 -4.14 9.67 22.77
N TYR A 70 -3.66 9.21 21.61
CA TYR A 70 -3.40 10.07 20.45
C TYR A 70 -3.82 9.41 19.15
N GLN A 71 -4.34 10.21 18.21
CA GLN A 71 -4.65 9.78 16.86
C GLN A 71 -4.26 10.85 15.85
N GLU A 72 -3.65 10.41 14.73
CA GLU A 72 -3.25 11.29 13.64
C GLU A 72 -3.55 10.67 12.29
N TYR A 73 -4.02 11.50 11.36
CA TYR A 73 -4.27 11.12 9.98
C TYR A 73 -3.01 11.39 9.15
N LEU A 74 -2.49 10.39 8.45
CA LEU A 74 -1.32 10.51 7.59
C LEU A 74 -1.59 11.20 6.23
N ASN A 75 -2.76 11.83 6.07
CA ASN A 75 -3.08 12.65 4.90
C ASN A 75 -2.68 14.11 5.16
N SER A 76 -1.49 14.50 4.70
CA SER A 76 -1.18 15.89 4.32
C SER A 76 -0.54 15.97 2.96
#